data_AF-A0A139NH29-F1
#
_entry.id   AF-A0A139NH29-F1
#
_cell.length_a   1.000
_cell.length_b   1.000
_cell.length_c   1.000
_cell.angle_alpha   90.00
_cell.angle_beta   90.00
_cell.angle_gamma   90.00
#
_symmetry.space_group_name_H-M   'P 1'
#
loop_
_entity.id
_entity.type
_entity.pdbx_description
1 polymer ?
#
loop_
_entity_poly.entity_id
_entity_poly.type
_entity_poly.pdbx_seq_one_letter_code
_entity_poly.pdbx_strand_id
1 'polypeptide(L)' 'MEINIHNASILLSAANKNHYPQDDIPEIALAGRSNVGKSSFINTLLNRKNLARTSGKPGKTQLLNFF' A
#
# COMPACT_ATOMS: atom_id res chain seq x y z
N MET A 1 9.37 19.94 -10.50
CA MET A 1 9.80 19.03 -9.41
C MET A 1 9.87 17.63 -9.99
N GLU A 2 11.03 17.00 -9.97
CA GLU A 2 11.13 15.57 -10.26
C GLU A 2 10.60 14.79 -9.05
N ILE A 3 9.72 13.83 -9.29
CA ILE A 3 9.18 12.97 -8.25
C ILE A 3 10.20 11.85 -7.98
N ASN A 4 10.70 11.77 -6.74
CA ASN A 4 11.57 10.67 -6.32
C ASN A 4 10.73 9.44 -5.89
N ILE A 5 10.45 8.56 -6.85
CA ILE A 5 9.67 7.33 -6.62
C ILE A 5 10.36 6.31 -5.70
N HIS A 6 11.67 6.46 -5.44
CA HIS A 6 12.40 5.53 -4.57
C HIS A 6 12.21 5.84 -3.08
N ASN A 7 11.76 7.05 -2.74
CA ASN A 7 11.46 7.46 -1.36
C ASN A 7 10.04 7.06 -0.95
N ALA A 8 9.77 5.76 -0.96
CA ALA A 8 8.50 5.18 -0.52
C ALA A 8 8.74 4.13 0.56
N SER A 9 7.91 4.14 1.61
CA SER A 9 8.02 3.26 2.77
C SER A 9 6.64 3.00 3.34
N ILE A 10 6.39 1.81 3.87
CA ILE A 10 5.12 1.57 4.57
C ILE A 10 4.96 2.55 5.74
N LEU A 11 3.88 3.32 5.74
CA LEU A 11 3.55 4.26 6.81
C LEU A 11 2.86 3.50 7.95
N LEU A 12 1.74 2.84 7.65
CA LEU A 12 0.99 2.04 8.62
C LEU A 12 0.05 1.05 7.93
N SER A 13 -0.45 0.08 8.70
CA SER A 13 -1.54 -0.81 8.30
C SER A 13 -2.75 -0.60 9.21
N ALA A 14 -3.85 -0.10 8.67
CA ALA A 14 -5.05 0.20 9.42
C ALA A 14 -6.09 -0.91 9.32
N ALA A 15 -6.59 -1.37 10.47
CA ALA A 15 -7.73 -2.29 10.57
C ALA A 15 -9.08 -1.58 10.55
N ASN A 16 -9.11 -0.30 10.92
CA ASN A 16 -10.32 0.52 11.00
C ASN A 16 -9.97 1.99 10.72
N LYS A 17 -11.01 2.81 10.48
CA LYS A 17 -10.86 4.23 10.11
C LYS A 17 -10.13 5.08 11.14
N ASN A 18 -10.24 4.72 12.42
CA ASN A 18 -9.61 5.47 13.51
C ASN A 18 -8.07 5.38 13.49
N HIS A 19 -7.52 4.40 12.76
CA HIS A 19 -6.09 4.22 12.57
C HIS A 19 -5.58 4.79 11.24
N TYR A 20 -6.40 5.54 10.50
CA TYR A 20 -5.94 6.19 9.27
C TYR A 20 -4.98 7.35 9.60
N PRO A 21 -4.04 7.66 8.71
CA PRO A 21 -3.27 8.89 8.80
C PRO A 21 -4.22 10.10 8.95
N GLN A 22 -3.79 11.08 9.74
CA GLN A 22 -4.56 12.31 9.97
C GLN A 22 -3.94 13.51 9.24
N ASP A 23 -2.99 13.25 8.35
CA ASP A 23 -2.44 14.27 7.47
C ASP A 23 -3.44 14.60 6.34
N ASP A 24 -3.33 15.81 5.79
CA ASP A 24 -4.23 16.32 4.74
C ASP A 24 -3.58 16.17 3.35
N ILE A 25 -2.90 15.04 3.14
CA ILE A 25 -2.15 14.76 1.90
C ILE A 25 -3.09 14.05 0.91
N PRO A 26 -3.07 14.40 -0.38
CA PRO A 26 -3.83 13.67 -1.39
C PRO A 26 -3.40 12.20 -1.48
N GLU A 27 -4.35 11.27 -1.33
CA GLU A 27 -4.11 9.83 -1.40
C GLU A 27 -4.67 9.20 -2.69
N ILE A 28 -4.04 8.10 -3.14
CA ILE A 28 -4.53 7.27 -4.25
C ILE A 28 -4.87 5.88 -3.72
N ALA A 29 -6.16 5.51 -3.80
CA ALA A 29 -6.60 4.18 -3.39
C ALA A 29 -6.45 3.15 -4.52
N LEU A 30 -5.87 1.98 -4.20
CA LEU A 30 -5.78 0.84 -5.12
C LEU A 30 -6.72 -0.30 -4.69
N ALA A 31 -7.73 -0.60 -5.51
CA ALA A 31 -8.71 -1.65 -5.26
C ALA A 31 -8.65 -2.77 -6.31
N GLY A 32 -8.99 -3.99 -5.91
CA GLY A 32 -9.00 -5.15 -6.81
C GLY A 32 -9.02 -6.48 -6.08
N ARG A 33 -9.48 -7.54 -6.77
CA ARG A 33 -9.68 -8.89 -6.19
C ARG A 33 -8.41 -9.55 -5.66
N SER A 34 -7.29 -9.41 -6.39
CA SER A 34 -6.03 -10.11 -6.06
C SER A 34 -5.09 -9.22 -5.25
N ASN A 35 -4.65 -9.68 -4.08
CA ASN A 35 -3.58 -9.01 -3.32
C ASN A 35 -2.23 -9.08 -4.03
N VAL A 36 -2.00 -10.17 -4.77
CA VAL A 36 -0.81 -10.35 -5.59
C VAL A 36 -0.75 -9.28 -6.67
N GLY A 37 -1.83 -9.10 -7.44
CA GLY A 37 -1.88 -8.11 -8.52
C GLY A 37 -1.68 -6.67 -8.04
N LYS A 38 -2.36 -6.29 -6.93
CA LYS A 38 -2.21 -4.97 -6.32
C LYS A 38 -0.77 -4.70 -5.85
N SER A 39 -0.17 -5.67 -5.16
CA SER A 39 1.20 -5.51 -4.65
C SER A 39 2.23 -5.46 -5.78
N SER A 40 2.06 -6.29 -6.82
CA SER A 40 2.89 -6.23 -8.01
C SER A 40 2.81 -4.88 -8.71
N PHE A 41 1.62 -4.29 -8.83
CA PHE A 41 1.45 -2.96 -9.41
C PHE A 41 2.19 -1.88 -8.63
N ILE A 42 2.04 -1.84 -7.29
CA ILE A 42 2.74 -0.87 -6.43
C ILE A 42 4.27 -1.01 -6.58
N ASN A 43 4.76 -2.24 -6.53
CA ASN A 43 6.19 -2.56 -6.67
C ASN A 43 6.74 -2.11 -8.03
N THR A 44 6.01 -2.34 -9.13
CA THR A 44 6.39 -1.87 -10.48
C THR A 44 6.37 -0.36 -10.58
N LEU A 45 5.33 0.30 -10.07
CA LEU A 45 5.17 1.76 -10.12
C LEU A 45 6.32 2.49 -9.40
N LEU A 46 6.78 1.93 -8.28
CA LEU A 46 7.83 2.52 -7.44
C LEU A 46 9.23 1.98 -7.75
N ASN A 47 9.36 1.11 -8.76
CA ASN A 47 10.59 0.41 -9.10
C ASN A 47 11.26 -0.26 -7.87
N ARG A 48 10.45 -0.96 -7.05
CA ARG A 48 10.84 -1.66 -5.81
C ARG A 48 10.38 -3.11 -5.88
N LYS A 49 11.20 -4.07 -5.42
CA LYS A 49 10.82 -5.51 -5.51
C LYS A 49 9.92 -6.00 -4.37
N ASN A 50 10.05 -5.44 -3.18
CA ASN A 50 9.47 -6.02 -1.94
C ASN A 50 8.85 -4.97 -1.00
N LEU A 51 8.35 -3.84 -1.53
CA LEU A 51 7.72 -2.80 -0.71
C LEU A 51 6.32 -3.26 -0.27
N ALA A 52 5.46 -3.55 -1.24
CA ALA A 52 4.14 -4.12 -0.97
C ALA A 52 4.27 -5.64 -0.86
N ARG A 53 4.08 -6.18 0.35
CA ARG A 53 4.19 -7.62 0.62
C ARG A 53 2.91 -8.36 0.27
N THR A 54 3.05 -9.43 -0.50
CA THR A 54 1.95 -10.37 -0.78
C THR A 54 1.84 -11.38 0.35
N SER A 55 0.83 -11.28 1.22
CA SER A 55 0.44 -12.43 2.04
C SER A 55 -0.40 -13.38 1.18
N GLY A 56 0.13 -14.57 0.91
CA GLY A 56 -0.60 -15.64 0.21
C GLY A 56 -1.57 -16.40 1.12
N LYS A 57 -1.54 -16.18 2.44
CA LYS A 57 -2.46 -16.80 3.39
C LYS A 57 -3.75 -15.98 3.47
N PRO A 58 -4.92 -16.54 3.10
CA PRO A 58 -6.20 -15.87 3.30
C PRO A 58 -6.42 -15.61 4.80
N GLY A 59 -6.57 -14.35 5.18
CA GLY A 59 -6.84 -13.93 6.56
C GLY A 59 -8.16 -13.20 6.66
N LYS A 60 -8.97 -13.55 7.68
CA LYS A 60 -10.32 -13.02 7.96
C LYS A 60 -10.39 -11.50 8.23
N THR A 61 -9.24 -10.81 8.32
CA THR A 61 -9.16 -9.36 8.57
C THR A 61 -8.32 -8.73 7.47
N GLN A 62 -8.94 -7.94 6.60
CA GLN A 62 -8.24 -7.20 5.54
C GLN A 62 -7.78 -5.85 6.11
N LEU A 63 -6.47 -5.64 6.23
CA LEU A 63 -5.88 -4.36 6.60
C LEU A 63 -5.74 -3.48 5.35
N LEU A 64 -5.91 -2.17 5.49
CA LEU A 64 -5.49 -1.19 4.49
C LEU A 64 -4.04 -0.80 4.76
N ASN A 65 -3.18 -0.88 3.75
CA ASN A 65 -1.78 -0.49 3.86
C ASN A 65 -1.59 0.91 3.26
N PHE A 66 -1.00 1.81 4.03
CA PHE A 66 -0.61 3.15 3.63
C PHE A 66 0.91 3.15 3.39
N PHE A 67 1.34 3.78 2.31
CA PHE A 67 2.73 3.83 1.84
C PHE A 67 3.18 5.27 1.63
#